data_AF-A0A1A9RM62-F1
#
_entry.id   AF-A0A1A9RM62-F1
#
_cell.length_a   1.000
_cell.length_b   1.000
_cell.length_c   1.000
_cell.angle_alpha   90.00
_cell.angle_beta   90.00
_cell.angle_gamma   90.00
#
_symmetry.space_group_name_H-M   'P 1'
#
loop_
_entity.id
_entity.type
_entity.pdbx_description
1 polymer ?
#
loop_
_entity_poly.entity_id
_entity_poly.type
_entity_poly.pdbx_seq_one_letter_code
_entity_poly.pdbx_strand_id
1 'polypeptide(L)'
;MAIETFGWPVEAKLTAEHKFAVRTVKFGDGYEQRQALSLRPKLQTWEVTLGGLPETLSQVRAFLDAHAGVKAFYWTPPGRERLLVKVAEYREAHQGGRVWQLSWKFEEVLA
;
A
#
# COMPACT_ATOMS: atom_id res chain seq x y z
N MET A 1 -18.68 10.51 7.73
CA MET A 1 -18.65 9.41 6.73
C MET A 1 -17.75 8.32 7.27
N ALA A 2 -18.12 7.05 7.11
CA ALA A 2 -17.28 5.92 7.54
C ALA A 2 -16.14 5.71 6.54
N ILE A 3 -14.95 5.37 7.03
CA ILE A 3 -13.80 4.99 6.20
C ILE A 3 -14.06 3.59 5.64
N GLU A 4 -13.98 3.44 4.32
CA GLU A 4 -14.21 2.16 3.65
C GLU A 4 -13.07 1.16 3.94
N THR A 5 -13.32 -0.13 3.72
CA THR A 5 -12.34 -1.20 3.96
C THR A 5 -12.13 -2.03 2.70
N PHE A 6 -10.89 -2.20 2.28
CA PHE A 6 -10.51 -3.12 1.22
C PHE A 6 -10.57 -4.57 1.72
N GLY A 7 -11.52 -5.34 1.19
CA GLY A 7 -11.83 -6.71 1.64
C GLY A 7 -11.51 -7.82 0.63
N TRP A 8 -11.02 -7.51 -0.56
CA TRP A 8 -10.73 -8.53 -1.57
C TRP A 8 -9.45 -9.31 -1.25
N PRO A 9 -9.44 -10.64 -1.51
CA PRO A 9 -8.23 -11.43 -1.34
C PRO A 9 -7.19 -10.99 -2.37
N VAL A 10 -5.96 -10.75 -1.92
CA VAL A 10 -4.82 -10.41 -2.77
C VAL A 10 -3.90 -11.62 -2.92
N GLU A 11 -3.02 -11.62 -3.92
CA GLU A 11 -2.06 -12.71 -4.08
C GLU A 11 -1.14 -12.87 -2.88
N ALA A 12 -0.70 -14.10 -2.60
CA ALA A 12 0.14 -14.40 -1.43
C ALA A 12 1.54 -13.78 -1.51
N LYS A 13 2.03 -13.47 -2.73
CA LYS A 13 3.33 -12.84 -2.96
C LYS A 13 3.19 -11.32 -2.80
N LEU A 14 3.17 -10.86 -1.56
CA LEU A 14 3.20 -9.43 -1.22
C LEU A 14 4.60 -9.03 -0.78
N THR A 15 5.07 -7.87 -1.20
CA THR A 15 6.33 -7.29 -0.73
C THR A 15 6.04 -6.05 0.09
N ALA A 16 6.55 -6.02 1.32
CA ALA A 16 6.44 -4.89 2.23
C ALA A 16 7.77 -4.15 2.35
N GLU A 17 7.76 -2.86 2.06
CA GLU A 17 8.88 -1.95 2.30
C GLU A 17 8.57 -1.11 3.55
N HIS A 18 9.54 -1.04 4.46
CA HIS A 18 9.43 -0.29 5.71
C HIS A 18 10.40 0.91 5.66
N LYS A 19 9.86 2.13 5.60
CA LYS A 19 10.67 3.35 5.61
C LYS A 19 10.62 4.02 6.97
N PHE A 20 11.79 4.41 7.48
CA PHE A 20 11.92 5.17 8.72
C PHE A 20 12.30 6.61 8.38
N ALA A 21 11.39 7.55 8.64
CA ALA A 21 11.62 8.98 8.51
C ALA A 21 12.53 9.45 9.66
N VAL A 22 13.83 9.49 9.40
CA VAL A 22 14.85 9.91 10.37
C VAL A 22 15.76 10.96 9.77
N ARG A 23 16.16 11.93 10.58
CA ARG A 23 17.26 12.84 10.31
C ARG A 23 18.54 12.21 10.82
N THR A 24 19.58 12.18 9.99
CA THR A 24 20.92 11.72 10.38
C THR A 24 21.91 12.87 10.26
N VAL A 25 22.72 13.06 11.32
CA VAL A 25 23.87 13.97 11.33
C VAL A 25 25.13 13.12 11.51
N LYS A 26 26.13 13.31 10.66
CA LYS A 26 27.42 12.60 10.71
C LYS A 26 28.52 13.55 11.17
N PHE A 27 29.36 13.11 12.10
CA PHE A 27 30.39 13.95 12.72
C PHE A 27 31.80 13.78 12.11
N GLY A 28 31.95 12.91 11.11
CA GLY A 28 33.17 12.76 10.30
C GLY A 28 34.21 11.79 10.84
N ASP A 29 34.14 11.46 12.13
CA ASP A 29 34.96 10.49 12.86
C ASP A 29 34.32 9.09 12.95
N GLY A 30 33.28 8.86 12.13
CA GLY A 30 32.50 7.62 12.13
C GLY A 30 31.29 7.64 13.06
N TYR A 31 31.11 8.68 13.89
CA TYR A 31 29.90 8.82 14.69
C TYR A 31 28.75 9.44 13.90
N GLU A 32 27.54 8.97 14.20
CA GLU A 32 26.30 9.57 13.72
C GLU A 32 25.25 9.69 14.83
N GLN A 33 24.46 10.75 14.75
CA GLN A 33 23.25 10.93 15.54
C GLN A 33 22.03 10.79 14.62
N ARG A 34 21.06 9.96 15.05
CA ARG A 34 19.79 9.77 14.35
C ARG A 34 18.64 10.25 15.21
N GLN A 35 17.73 11.02 14.62
CA GLN A 35 16.54 11.54 15.28
C GLN A 35 15.31 11.23 14.43
N ALA A 36 14.23 10.73 15.04
CA ALA A 36 12.95 10.53 14.37
C ALA A 36 12.37 11.87 13.91
N LEU A 37 11.84 11.93 12.69
CA LEU A 37 11.20 13.13 12.14
C LEU A 37 9.76 13.33 12.61
N SER A 38 9.14 12.28 13.15
CA SER A 38 7.75 12.28 13.62
C SER A 38 7.55 11.28 14.75
N LEU A 39 6.40 11.37 15.45
CA LEU A 39 6.03 10.44 16.52
C LEU A 39 5.87 9.00 16.01
N ARG A 40 5.39 8.83 14.78
CA ARG A 40 5.32 7.55 14.06
C ARG A 40 6.19 7.65 12.80
N PRO A 41 7.52 7.46 12.93
CA PRO A 41 8.44 7.65 11.80
C PRO A 41 8.46 6.46 10.85
N LYS A 42 7.84 5.33 11.22
CA LYS A 42 7.77 4.13 10.40
C LYS A 42 6.52 4.17 9.52
N LEU A 43 6.72 4.13 8.21
CA LEU A 43 5.66 3.95 7.22
C LEU A 43 5.89 2.68 6.43
N GLN A 44 4.79 2.03 6.06
CA GLN A 44 4.78 0.80 5.29
C GLN A 44 4.27 1.07 3.89
N THR A 45 4.89 0.43 2.91
CA THR A 45 4.32 0.35 1.58
C THR A 45 4.28 -1.09 1.09
N TRP A 46 3.19 -1.48 0.47
CA TRP A 46 2.95 -2.86 0.06
C TRP A 46 2.70 -2.94 -1.43
N GLU A 47 3.53 -3.71 -2.12
CA GLU A 47 3.29 -4.06 -3.51
C GLU A 47 2.29 -5.21 -3.57
N VAL A 48 1.17 -4.94 -4.22
CA VAL A 48 0.02 -5.83 -4.26
C VAL A 48 -0.33 -6.16 -5.69
N THR A 49 -0.61 -7.43 -5.93
CA THR A 49 -1.08 -7.93 -7.22
C THR A 49 -2.32 -8.78 -7.01
N LEU A 50 -3.24 -8.68 -7.96
CA LEU A 50 -4.46 -9.47 -8.03
C LEU A 50 -4.71 -9.89 -9.48
N GLY A 51 -4.44 -11.16 -9.78
CA GLY A 51 -4.97 -11.84 -10.96
C GLY A 51 -6.38 -12.39 -10.72
N GLY A 52 -7.22 -12.42 -11.75
CA GLY A 52 -8.54 -13.05 -11.60
C GLY A 52 -9.50 -12.87 -12.77
N LEU A 53 -10.77 -13.19 -12.47
CA LEU A 53 -11.87 -12.99 -13.40
C LEU A 53 -12.20 -11.50 -13.55
N PRO A 54 -12.69 -11.06 -14.74
CA PRO A 54 -13.00 -9.66 -15.00
C PRO A 54 -13.97 -9.03 -13.99
N GLU A 55 -14.92 -9.80 -13.46
CA GLU A 55 -15.92 -9.30 -12.50
C GLU A 55 -15.27 -8.82 -11.19
N THR A 56 -14.42 -9.64 -10.57
CA THR A 56 -13.71 -9.26 -9.35
C THR A 56 -12.79 -8.06 -9.58
N LEU A 57 -12.08 -8.04 -10.71
CA LEU A 57 -11.14 -6.96 -11.02
C LEU A 57 -11.89 -5.64 -11.29
N SER A 58 -13.08 -5.70 -11.89
CA SER A 58 -13.91 -4.52 -12.11
C SER A 58 -14.39 -3.89 -10.80
N GLN A 59 -14.70 -4.69 -9.79
CA GLN A 59 -15.08 -4.20 -8.45
C GLN A 59 -13.90 -3.52 -7.75
N VAL A 60 -12.73 -4.15 -7.81
CA VAL A 60 -11.49 -3.59 -7.24
C VAL A 60 -11.13 -2.28 -7.92
N ARG A 61 -11.22 -2.22 -9.25
CA ARG A 61 -10.99 -1.00 -10.02
C ARG A 61 -11.94 0.11 -9.60
N ALA A 62 -13.25 -0.17 -9.57
CA ALA A 62 -14.26 0.82 -9.16
C ALA A 62 -14.01 1.33 -7.73
N PHE A 63 -13.57 0.45 -6.83
CA PHE A 63 -13.19 0.83 -5.47
C PHE A 63 -11.99 1.78 -5.47
N LEU A 64 -10.90 1.45 -6.17
CA LEU A 64 -9.71 2.30 -6.27
C LEU A 64 -10.04 3.65 -6.93
N ASP A 65 -10.85 3.65 -7.99
CA ASP A 65 -11.30 4.85 -8.71
C ASP A 65 -12.16 5.77 -7.82
N ALA A 66 -13.06 5.22 -6.99
CA ALA A 66 -13.89 6.00 -6.06
C ALA A 66 -13.07 6.75 -4.98
N HIS A 67 -11.86 6.26 -4.70
CA HIS A 67 -10.91 6.88 -3.78
C HIS A 67 -9.98 7.90 -4.47
N ALA A 68 -9.81 7.79 -5.79
CA ALA A 68 -9.09 8.73 -6.66
C ALA A 68 -7.68 9.11 -6.16
N GLY A 69 -7.03 8.20 -5.41
CA GLY A 69 -5.73 8.41 -4.76
C GLY A 69 -5.65 9.47 -3.67
N VAL A 70 -6.78 10.09 -3.31
CA VAL A 70 -6.85 11.11 -2.24
C VAL A 70 -7.43 10.51 -0.96
N LYS A 71 -8.47 9.68 -1.08
CA LYS A 71 -9.15 9.11 0.08
C LYS A 71 -8.40 7.87 0.56
N ALA A 72 -8.13 7.82 1.86
CA ALA A 72 -7.58 6.63 2.49
C ALA A 72 -8.69 5.67 2.91
N PHE A 73 -8.35 4.38 2.95
CA PHE A 73 -9.24 3.29 3.34
C PHE A 73 -8.48 2.28 4.19
N TYR A 74 -9.22 1.46 4.94
CA TYR A 74 -8.62 0.42 5.74
C TYR A 74 -8.20 -0.77 4.89
N TRP A 75 -7.06 -1.35 5.21
CA TRP A 75 -6.62 -2.62 4.65
C TRP A 75 -5.89 -3.42 5.73
N THR A 76 -6.12 -4.73 5.75
CA THR A 76 -5.47 -5.65 6.70
C THR A 76 -4.51 -6.55 5.92
N PRO A 77 -3.19 -6.33 6.03
CA PRO A 77 -2.22 -7.24 5.45
C PRO A 77 -2.32 -8.63 6.11
N PRO A 78 -2.04 -9.73 5.37
CA PRO A 78 -2.05 -11.07 5.94
C PRO A 78 -1.15 -11.19 7.18
N GLY A 79 -1.72 -11.66 8.30
CA GLY A 79 -0.99 -11.86 9.55
C GLY A 79 -0.54 -10.57 10.26
N ARG A 80 -1.07 -9.40 9.89
CA ARG A 80 -0.72 -8.10 10.50
C ARG A 80 -1.94 -7.32 10.95
N GLU A 81 -1.68 -6.25 11.69
CA GLU A 81 -2.70 -5.30 12.10
C GLU A 81 -3.22 -4.49 10.93
N ARG A 82 -4.47 -4.02 11.07
CA ARG A 82 -5.14 -3.16 10.10
C ARG A 82 -4.42 -1.83 9.96
N LEU A 83 -4.16 -1.42 8.72
CA LEU A 83 -3.55 -0.17 8.34
C LEU A 83 -4.58 0.75 7.67
N LEU A 84 -4.34 2.06 7.78
CA LEU A 84 -4.99 3.05 6.92
C LEU A 84 -4.05 3.29 5.74
N VAL A 85 -4.54 3.09 4.51
CA VAL A 85 -3.71 3.14 3.30
C VAL A 85 -4.37 3.97 2.21
N LYS A 86 -3.56 4.46 1.29
CA LYS A 86 -4.00 5.04 0.01
C LYS A 86 -3.30 4.36 -1.16
N VAL A 87 -3.80 4.59 -2.37
CA VAL A 87 -3.20 4.10 -3.62
C VAL A 87 -3.03 5.27 -4.57
N ALA A 88 -1.80 5.57 -4.99
CA ALA A 88 -1.55 6.65 -5.94
C ALA A 88 -1.86 6.25 -7.40
N GLU A 89 -1.56 5.00 -7.76
CA GLU A 89 -1.75 4.44 -9.09
C GLU A 89 -2.02 2.94 -9.02
N TYR A 90 -2.69 2.41 -10.05
CA TYR A 90 -2.79 0.98 -10.30
C TYR A 90 -2.53 0.71 -11.79
N ARG A 91 -2.09 -0.51 -12.11
CA ARG A 91 -1.77 -0.97 -13.46
C ARG A 91 -2.61 -2.17 -13.81
N GLU A 92 -3.02 -2.26 -15.06
CA GLU A 92 -3.73 -3.41 -15.60
C GLU A 92 -2.86 -4.10 -16.65
N ALA A 93 -2.75 -5.41 -16.55
CA ALA A 93 -2.02 -6.24 -17.50
C ALA A 93 -2.89 -7.42 -17.95
N HIS A 94 -2.94 -7.64 -19.27
CA HIS A 94 -3.55 -8.84 -19.84
C HIS A 94 -2.54 -9.98 -19.77
N GLN A 95 -2.91 -11.11 -19.16
CA GLN A 95 -2.04 -12.27 -18.96
C GLN A 95 -2.28 -13.37 -20.01
N GLY A 96 -3.03 -13.07 -21.08
CA GLY A 96 -3.48 -14.06 -22.06
C GLY A 96 -4.84 -14.66 -21.71
N GLY A 97 -5.57 -15.10 -22.75
CA GLY A 97 -6.91 -15.67 -22.59
C GLY A 97 -7.90 -14.70 -21.93
N ARG A 98 -8.63 -15.16 -20.92
CA ARG A 98 -9.62 -14.37 -20.15
C ARG A 98 -9.07 -13.85 -18.82
N VAL A 99 -7.75 -13.92 -18.62
CA VAL A 99 -7.09 -13.57 -17.36
C VAL A 99 -6.52 -12.16 -17.44
N TRP A 100 -6.91 -11.34 -16.48
CA TRP A 100 -6.36 -10.02 -16.26
C TRP A 100 -5.68 -9.98 -14.91
N GLN A 101 -4.77 -9.03 -14.75
CA GLN A 101 -4.04 -8.78 -13.53
C GLN A 101 -4.04 -7.29 -13.23
N LEU A 102 -4.38 -6.95 -11.99
CA LEU A 102 -4.21 -5.62 -11.42
C LEU A 102 -3.00 -5.61 -10.49
N SER A 103 -2.22 -4.54 -10.54
CA SER A 103 -1.14 -4.31 -9.58
C SER A 103 -1.13 -2.87 -9.09
N TRP A 104 -0.86 -2.67 -7.81
CA TRP A 104 -0.82 -1.34 -7.19
C TRP A 104 0.05 -1.35 -5.93
N LYS A 105 0.28 -0.16 -5.37
CA LYS A 105 1.02 0.02 -4.13
C LYS A 105 0.12 0.61 -3.05
N PHE A 106 -0.07 -0.09 -1.94
CA PHE A 106 -0.67 0.51 -0.75
C PHE A 106 0.38 1.32 -0.01
N GLU A 107 0.09 2.58 0.23
CA GLU A 107 0.91 3.49 1.03
C GLU A 107 0.23 3.76 2.36
N GLU A 108 0.86 3.38 3.47
CA GLU A 108 0.36 3.68 4.81
C GLU A 108 0.28 5.20 5.02
N VAL A 109 -0.84 5.64 5.55
CA VAL A 109 -1.06 7.01 5.98
C VAL A 109 -1.35 7.03 7.48
N LEU A 110 -0.86 8.08 8.14
CA LEU A 110 -1.15 8.31 9.55
C LEU A 110 -2.47 9.07 9.65
N ALA A 111 -3.36 8.60 10.52
CA ALA A 111 -4.62 9.26 10.86
C ALA A 111 -4.41 10.36 11.91
#